data_AF-A0A453SK07-F1
#
_entry.id   AF-A0A453SK07-F1
#
_cell.length_a   1.000
_cell.length_b   1.000
_cell.length_c   1.000
_cell.angle_alpha   90.00
_cell.angle_beta   90.00
_cell.angle_gamma   90.00
#
_symmetry.space_group_name_H-M   'P 1'
#
loop_
_entity.id
_entity.type
_entity.pdbx_description
1 polymer ?
#
loop_
_entity_poly.entity_id
_entity_poly.type
_entity_poly.pdbx_seq_one_letter_code
_entity_poly.pdbx_strand_id
1 'polypeptide(L)'
;GPRSLDGLRRPRSLRYSPHRHWRGPPLGAASRHPPFPLSLPREVCYRCLKRKAGKGDDSRGDCYFCSDACREHAEGFHGIQKKVDWSLLDDHCSSRGLKYPYMVRRLACMVISGDVGADCLDILQPAQLHQGTLIEMEEEFELLKSTFRKAGFQEELTTFLTKQWYINILARIRVNAFRIELVASSYEDLLSSAVASVTCDASVGNAVYMLPSFYNHDCDPNTHIVWLENADAKLKTLRDIDEGEELRICYIDTSMDVNARQKILTEGFGFQCRCQRCLSGD
;
A
#
# COMPACT_ATOMS: atom_id res chain seq x y z
N GLY A 1 -24.96 46.81 -7.46
CA GLY A 1 -23.66 47.00 -6.79
C GLY A 1 -23.32 45.73 -6.04
N PRO A 2 -22.06 45.28 -6.05
CA PRO A 2 -21.71 43.86 -6.07
C PRO A 2 -21.95 43.14 -4.75
N ARG A 3 -22.36 41.86 -4.85
CA ARG A 3 -22.34 40.89 -3.75
C ARG A 3 -20.88 40.59 -3.43
N SER A 4 -20.49 40.78 -2.17
CA SER A 4 -19.18 40.37 -1.66
C SER A 4 -19.05 38.84 -1.76
N LEU A 5 -18.12 38.40 -2.61
CA LEU A 5 -17.59 37.05 -2.64
C LEU A 5 -16.59 36.89 -1.49
N ASP A 6 -17.09 36.73 -0.27
CA ASP A 6 -16.30 36.20 0.84
C ASP A 6 -16.81 34.80 1.18
N GLY A 7 -16.23 33.85 0.47
CA GLY A 7 -16.58 32.44 0.57
C GLY A 7 -15.44 31.55 0.10
N LEU A 8 -14.20 31.85 0.52
CA LEU A 8 -13.08 30.91 0.43
C LEU A 8 -13.44 29.67 1.25
N ARG A 9 -14.17 28.72 0.64
CA ARG A 9 -14.38 27.39 1.19
C ARG A 9 -13.02 26.76 1.33
N ARG A 10 -12.57 26.56 2.58
CA ARG A 10 -11.36 25.77 2.84
C ARG A 10 -11.48 24.43 2.09
N PRO A 11 -10.42 23.94 1.44
CA PRO A 11 -10.46 22.65 0.76
C PRO A 11 -10.90 21.57 1.75
N ARG A 12 -12.05 20.97 1.47
CA ARG A 12 -12.59 19.88 2.29
C ARG A 12 -11.70 18.67 2.09
N SER A 13 -11.25 18.05 3.18
CA SER A 13 -10.43 16.84 3.13
C SER A 13 -11.12 15.69 3.83
N LEU A 14 -11.22 14.54 3.16
CA LEU A 14 -11.66 13.29 3.78
C LEU A 14 -10.44 12.58 4.36
N ARG A 15 -10.57 11.96 5.53
CA ARG A 15 -9.50 11.18 6.17
C ARG A 15 -9.87 9.70 6.13
N TYR A 16 -8.94 8.90 5.65
CA TYR A 16 -9.02 7.45 5.59
C TYR A 16 -7.88 6.86 6.40
N SER A 17 -8.21 6.13 7.46
CA SER A 17 -7.25 5.17 7.97
C SER A 17 -7.33 3.91 7.09
N PRO A 18 -6.19 3.27 6.78
CA PRO A 18 -6.21 1.95 6.16
C PRO A 18 -6.99 1.07 7.12
N HIS A 19 -7.91 0.27 6.57
CA HIS A 19 -8.83 -0.53 7.37
C HIS A 19 -8.00 -1.29 8.41
N ARG A 20 -8.32 -1.05 9.70
CA ARG A 20 -7.48 -0.92 10.92
C ARG A 20 -6.21 -1.78 11.11
N HIS A 21 -5.56 -2.29 10.07
CA HIS A 21 -4.95 -3.61 10.07
C HIS A 21 -4.05 -3.78 8.82
N TRP A 22 -4.39 -3.20 7.67
CA TRP A 22 -3.69 -3.41 6.37
C TRP A 22 -2.54 -2.46 6.07
N ARG A 23 -1.48 -2.52 6.87
CA ARG A 23 -0.24 -1.79 6.58
C ARG A 23 0.86 -2.82 6.35
N GLY A 24 1.29 -3.00 5.12
CA GLY A 24 2.45 -3.81 4.79
C GLY A 24 3.73 -3.22 5.40
N PRO A 25 4.80 -4.02 5.52
CA PRO A 25 6.10 -3.49 5.94
C PRO A 25 6.58 -2.36 5.00
N PRO A 26 7.53 -1.51 5.43
CA PRO A 26 8.24 -0.62 4.52
C PRO A 26 8.81 -1.41 3.35
N LEU A 27 8.38 -1.08 2.14
CA LEU A 27 8.84 -1.71 0.91
C LEU A 27 9.32 -0.61 -0.04
N GLY A 28 10.58 -0.71 -0.46
CA GLY A 28 11.24 0.24 -1.34
C GLY A 28 10.74 0.12 -2.78
N ALA A 29 11.06 1.14 -3.57
CA ALA A 29 10.80 1.16 -5.01
C ALA A 29 11.55 0.01 -5.70
N ALA A 30 10.93 -0.59 -6.70
CA ALA A 30 11.61 -1.47 -7.63
C ALA A 30 12.63 -0.65 -8.44
N SER A 31 13.91 -0.79 -8.10
CA SER A 31 15.06 -0.42 -8.93
C SER A 31 16.02 -1.61 -8.92
N ARG A 32 16.68 -1.88 -10.05
CA ARG A 32 17.45 -3.09 -10.36
C ARG A 32 18.79 -3.26 -9.59
N HIS A 33 18.87 -2.84 -8.33
CA HIS A 33 20.09 -2.95 -7.49
C HIS A 33 19.74 -3.19 -6.00
N PRO A 34 20.74 -3.60 -5.18
CA PRO A 34 20.82 -4.84 -4.39
C PRO A 34 19.84 -4.90 -3.18
N PRO A 35 19.78 -5.99 -2.37
CA PRO A 35 18.65 -6.19 -1.45
C PRO A 35 18.60 -5.09 -0.38
N PHE A 36 17.38 -4.68 -0.07
CA PHE A 36 16.96 -3.77 0.99
C PHE A 36 18.03 -3.40 2.03
N PRO A 37 18.27 -2.11 2.31
CA PRO A 37 18.98 -1.76 3.53
C PRO A 37 18.16 -2.25 4.74
N LEU A 38 18.80 -3.05 5.59
CA LEU A 38 18.28 -3.67 6.82
C LEU A 38 17.72 -2.66 7.86
N SER A 39 17.67 -1.35 7.55
CA SER A 39 17.39 -0.26 8.50
C SER A 39 15.95 0.26 8.50
N LEU A 40 15.20 0.14 7.39
CA LEU A 40 13.83 0.68 7.28
C LEU A 40 12.84 0.20 8.38
N PRO A 41 12.82 -1.08 8.81
CA PRO A 41 11.96 -1.53 9.90
C PRO A 41 12.19 -0.83 11.25
N ARG A 42 13.34 -0.19 11.42
CA ARG A 42 13.72 0.56 12.63
C ARG A 42 13.53 2.08 12.48
N GLU A 43 13.32 2.55 11.25
CA GLU A 43 13.13 3.96 10.92
C GLU A 43 11.66 4.37 10.82
N VAL A 44 10.74 3.41 10.61
CA VAL A 44 9.29 3.66 10.59
C VAL A 44 8.57 2.78 11.59
N CYS A 45 7.49 3.32 12.15
CA CYS A 45 6.67 2.59 13.10
C CYS A 45 6.07 1.36 12.41
N TYR A 46 6.36 0.17 12.93
CA TYR A 46 5.88 -1.11 12.41
C TYR A 46 4.35 -1.16 12.28
N ARG A 47 3.65 -0.42 13.13
CA ARG A 47 2.19 -0.29 13.06
C ARG A 47 1.75 0.81 12.09
N CYS A 48 1.99 2.08 12.39
CA CYS A 48 1.35 3.18 11.64
C CYS A 48 2.18 3.72 10.46
N LEU A 49 3.41 3.26 10.27
CA LEU A 49 4.38 3.73 9.27
C LEU A 49 4.85 5.18 9.47
N LYS A 50 4.62 5.78 10.65
CA LYS A 50 5.20 7.07 11.03
C LYS A 50 6.72 6.97 11.17
N ARG A 51 7.47 7.90 10.58
CA ARG A 51 8.93 7.96 10.74
C ARG A 51 9.34 8.21 12.19
N LYS A 52 10.46 7.60 12.60
CA LYS A 52 11.13 7.88 13.87
C LYS A 52 11.69 9.30 13.85
N ALA A 53 11.47 10.07 14.91
CA ALA A 53 12.07 11.39 15.05
C ALA A 53 13.52 11.25 15.56
N GLY A 54 14.49 11.73 14.78
CA GLY A 54 15.91 11.79 15.15
C GLY A 54 16.73 10.49 14.92
N LYS A 55 18.07 10.64 14.85
CA LYS A 55 19.05 9.53 14.81
C LYS A 55 19.34 9.03 16.23
N GLY A 56 18.40 8.34 16.85
CA GLY A 56 18.57 7.72 18.17
C GLY A 56 18.85 6.22 18.06
N ASP A 57 20.03 5.80 18.48
CA ASP A 57 20.55 4.41 18.51
C ASP A 57 20.00 3.57 19.68
N ASP A 58 18.68 3.58 19.87
CA ASP A 58 18.09 2.98 21.09
C ASP A 58 16.96 1.99 20.83
N SER A 59 17.12 1.14 19.82
CA SER A 59 16.21 -0.01 19.62
C SER A 59 16.96 -1.32 19.74
N ARG A 60 17.02 -1.86 20.96
CA ARG A 60 17.41 -3.24 21.28
C ARG A 60 16.43 -4.31 20.74
N GLY A 61 15.57 -3.99 19.77
CA GLY A 61 14.55 -4.88 19.24
C GLY A 61 14.36 -4.76 17.72
N ASP A 62 13.75 -5.79 17.11
CA ASP A 62 13.62 -5.92 15.65
C ASP A 62 12.74 -4.87 14.96
N CYS A 63 11.86 -4.18 15.68
CA CYS A 63 10.88 -3.25 15.12
C CYS A 63 10.68 -2.02 16.02
N TYR A 64 10.43 -0.86 15.40
CA TYR A 64 10.11 0.40 16.09
C TYR A 64 8.59 0.62 16.25
N PHE A 65 8.15 1.14 17.40
CA PHE A 65 6.78 1.59 17.66
C PHE A 65 6.79 3.03 18.18
N CYS A 66 5.97 3.91 17.60
CA CYS A 66 5.94 5.33 17.99
C CYS A 66 5.10 5.63 19.24
N SER A 67 4.34 4.65 19.74
CA SER A 67 3.53 4.75 20.96
C SER A 67 3.16 3.35 21.48
N ASP A 68 2.79 3.25 22.75
CA ASP A 68 2.30 2.00 23.33
C ASP A 68 1.00 1.55 22.68
N ALA A 69 0.10 2.47 22.34
CA ALA A 69 -1.06 2.17 21.52
C ALA A 69 -0.67 1.49 20.19
N CYS A 70 0.38 1.94 19.49
CA CYS A 70 0.83 1.29 18.26
C CYS A 70 1.39 -0.12 18.51
N ARG A 71 1.99 -0.37 19.67
CA ARG A 71 2.52 -1.68 20.08
C ARG A 71 1.38 -2.65 20.41
N GLU A 72 0.45 -2.23 21.26
CA GLU A 72 -0.73 -3.00 21.67
C GLU A 72 -1.58 -3.40 20.47
N HIS A 73 -1.90 -2.44 19.58
CA HIS A 73 -2.67 -2.74 18.36
C HIS A 73 -1.96 -3.69 17.38
N ALA A 74 -0.66 -3.89 17.51
CA ALA A 74 0.10 -4.79 16.68
C ALA A 74 0.42 -6.12 17.36
N GLU A 75 0.15 -6.25 18.67
CA GLU A 75 0.69 -7.31 19.51
C GLU A 75 0.32 -8.70 19.00
N GLY A 76 -0.95 -8.92 18.62
CA GLY A 76 -1.44 -10.18 18.07
C GLY A 76 -0.64 -10.64 16.85
N PHE A 77 -0.81 -9.95 15.72
CA PHE A 77 -0.13 -10.35 14.48
C PHE A 77 1.40 -10.21 14.51
N HIS A 78 1.96 -9.26 15.26
CA HIS A 78 3.42 -9.13 15.46
C HIS A 78 3.98 -10.32 16.26
N GLY A 79 3.25 -10.77 17.28
CA GLY A 79 3.59 -11.95 18.06
C GLY A 79 3.60 -13.23 17.21
N ILE A 80 2.67 -13.37 16.26
CA ILE A 80 2.69 -14.45 15.28
C ILE A 80 3.93 -14.34 14.39
N GLN A 81 4.19 -13.15 13.82
CA GLN A 81 5.31 -12.93 12.91
C GLN A 81 6.66 -13.29 13.55
N LYS A 82 6.86 -13.01 14.84
CA LYS A 82 8.11 -13.32 15.56
C LYS A 82 8.37 -14.82 15.80
N LYS A 83 7.34 -15.66 15.77
CA LYS A 83 7.47 -17.11 16.01
C LYS A 83 7.89 -17.88 14.75
N VAL A 84 7.93 -17.20 13.61
CA VAL A 84 8.07 -17.81 12.30
C VAL A 84 9.39 -17.39 11.67
N ASP A 85 10.13 -18.36 11.13
CA ASP A 85 11.30 -18.10 10.31
C ASP A 85 10.89 -17.75 8.87
N TRP A 86 11.13 -16.51 8.47
CA TRP A 86 10.74 -15.98 7.18
C TRP A 86 11.83 -16.08 6.12
N SER A 87 13.03 -16.57 6.45
CA SER A 87 14.22 -16.47 5.59
C SER A 87 13.97 -16.98 4.17
N LEU A 88 13.35 -18.14 4.01
CA LEU A 88 13.05 -18.71 2.68
C LEU A 88 12.07 -17.84 1.86
N LEU A 89 11.04 -17.28 2.50
CA LEU A 89 10.08 -16.40 1.83
C LEU A 89 10.72 -15.05 1.51
N ASP A 90 11.53 -14.52 2.42
CA ASP A 90 12.24 -13.27 2.27
C ASP A 90 13.28 -13.36 1.13
N ASP A 91 14.03 -14.46 1.02
CA ASP A 91 14.96 -14.74 -0.07
C ASP A 91 14.24 -14.85 -1.42
N HIS A 92 13.13 -15.60 -1.47
CA HIS A 92 12.32 -15.72 -2.68
C HIS A 92 11.80 -14.36 -3.16
N CYS A 93 11.23 -13.57 -2.24
CA CYS A 93 10.65 -12.28 -2.58
C CYS A 93 11.72 -11.25 -2.98
N SER A 94 12.82 -11.17 -2.22
CA SER A 94 13.88 -10.20 -2.47
C SER A 94 14.64 -10.48 -3.76
N SER A 95 14.97 -11.74 -4.06
CA SER A 95 15.65 -12.13 -5.31
C SER A 95 14.84 -11.86 -6.57
N ARG A 96 13.50 -11.83 -6.46
CA ARG A 96 12.57 -11.56 -7.57
C ARG A 96 11.96 -10.15 -7.55
N GLY A 97 12.27 -9.33 -6.54
CA GLY A 97 11.69 -8.00 -6.37
C GLY A 97 10.19 -7.99 -6.08
N LEU A 98 9.67 -9.05 -5.46
CA LEU A 98 8.24 -9.21 -5.13
C LEU A 98 7.92 -8.47 -3.84
N LYS A 99 6.95 -7.54 -3.91
CA LYS A 99 6.57 -6.69 -2.78
C LYS A 99 5.26 -7.13 -2.09
N TYR A 100 4.31 -7.65 -2.86
CA TYR A 100 2.97 -7.98 -2.36
C TYR A 100 2.89 -9.26 -1.51
N PRO A 101 3.73 -10.30 -1.69
CA PRO A 101 3.74 -11.45 -0.80
C PRO A 101 4.00 -11.08 0.67
N TYR A 102 4.79 -10.04 0.93
CA TYR A 102 4.99 -9.52 2.29
C TYR A 102 3.71 -8.96 2.93
N MET A 103 2.80 -8.40 2.11
CA MET A 103 1.49 -7.93 2.59
C MET A 103 0.58 -9.13 2.90
N VAL A 104 0.59 -10.17 2.05
CA VAL A 104 -0.18 -11.40 2.29
C VAL A 104 0.33 -12.14 3.52
N ARG A 105 1.64 -12.24 3.72
CA ARG A 105 2.26 -12.77 4.94
C ARG A 105 1.71 -12.08 6.17
N ARG A 106 1.73 -10.74 6.17
CA ARG A 106 1.26 -9.96 7.31
C ARG A 106 -0.23 -10.18 7.56
N LEU A 107 -1.02 -10.20 6.49
CA LEU A 107 -2.44 -10.55 6.58
C LEU A 107 -2.65 -11.93 7.19
N ALA A 108 -1.93 -12.96 6.74
CA ALA A 108 -2.06 -14.30 7.29
C ALA A 108 -1.79 -14.29 8.81
N CYS A 109 -0.78 -13.55 9.27
CA CYS A 109 -0.52 -13.38 10.71
C CYS A 109 -1.69 -12.69 11.44
N MET A 110 -2.36 -11.74 10.79
CA MET A 110 -3.52 -11.04 11.33
C MET A 110 -4.78 -11.91 11.38
N VAL A 111 -5.00 -12.76 10.38
CA VAL A 111 -6.10 -13.74 10.39
C VAL A 111 -5.85 -14.78 11.49
N ILE A 112 -4.63 -15.31 11.61
CA ILE A 112 -4.25 -16.30 12.64
C ILE A 112 -4.43 -15.72 14.05
N SER A 113 -4.12 -14.44 14.26
CA SER A 113 -4.29 -13.77 15.56
C SER A 113 -5.73 -13.32 15.84
N GLY A 114 -6.64 -13.44 14.88
CA GLY A 114 -8.04 -13.01 15.00
C GLY A 114 -8.25 -11.50 14.85
N ASP A 115 -7.22 -10.75 14.43
CA ASP A 115 -7.32 -9.29 14.25
C ASP A 115 -8.20 -8.90 13.05
N VAL A 116 -8.32 -9.78 12.05
CA VAL A 116 -9.21 -9.63 10.88
C VAL A 116 -9.77 -10.98 10.43
N GLY A 117 -10.95 -10.97 9.78
CA GLY A 117 -11.49 -12.15 9.09
C GLY A 117 -10.69 -12.50 7.83
N ALA A 118 -10.80 -13.73 7.30
CA ALA A 118 -10.07 -14.15 6.09
C ALA A 118 -10.62 -13.52 4.80
N ASP A 119 -11.85 -13.02 4.83
CA ASP A 119 -12.67 -12.43 3.76
C ASP A 119 -12.57 -10.89 3.69
N CYS A 120 -11.72 -10.30 4.52
CA CYS A 120 -11.62 -8.86 4.74
C CYS A 120 -11.28 -8.00 3.50
N LEU A 121 -10.87 -8.59 2.37
CA LEU A 121 -10.69 -7.89 1.08
C LEU A 121 -11.68 -8.34 0.00
N ASP A 122 -12.63 -9.23 0.28
CA ASP A 122 -13.41 -9.90 -0.77
C ASP A 122 -14.20 -8.92 -1.65
N ILE A 123 -14.62 -7.79 -1.08
CA ILE A 123 -15.30 -6.69 -1.77
C ILE A 123 -14.43 -5.95 -2.79
N LEU A 124 -13.10 -6.06 -2.69
CA LEU A 124 -12.18 -5.37 -3.60
C LEU A 124 -12.03 -6.11 -4.93
N GLN A 125 -11.86 -5.34 -6.01
CA GLN A 125 -11.67 -5.85 -7.35
C GLN A 125 -10.36 -6.68 -7.43
N PRO A 126 -10.39 -7.94 -7.87
CA PRO A 126 -9.18 -8.72 -8.13
C PRO A 126 -8.54 -8.32 -9.47
N ALA A 127 -7.23 -8.43 -9.56
CA ALA A 127 -6.50 -8.33 -10.82
C ALA A 127 -6.89 -9.45 -11.79
N GLN A 128 -6.85 -9.16 -13.09
CA GLN A 128 -6.88 -10.20 -14.11
C GLN A 128 -5.53 -10.93 -14.12
N LEU A 129 -5.55 -12.23 -13.84
CA LEU A 129 -4.34 -13.05 -13.77
C LEU A 129 -4.16 -13.86 -15.06
N HIS A 130 -2.92 -13.96 -15.51
CA HIS A 130 -2.51 -14.85 -16.60
C HIS A 130 -1.79 -16.08 -16.04
N GLN A 131 -1.70 -17.15 -16.85
CA GLN A 131 -1.20 -18.46 -16.41
C GLN A 131 0.18 -18.42 -15.74
N GLY A 132 1.11 -17.63 -16.28
CA GLY A 132 2.45 -17.48 -15.69
C GLY A 132 2.43 -16.89 -14.28
N THR A 133 1.59 -15.87 -14.04
CA THR A 133 1.40 -15.30 -12.70
C THR A 133 0.80 -16.33 -11.75
N LEU A 134 -0.16 -17.14 -12.19
CA LEU A 134 -0.76 -18.16 -11.33
C LEU A 134 0.31 -19.14 -10.81
N ILE A 135 1.19 -19.64 -11.68
CA ILE A 135 2.26 -20.57 -11.28
C ILE A 135 3.17 -19.94 -10.21
N GLU A 136 3.60 -18.69 -10.41
CA GLU A 136 4.40 -17.97 -9.41
C GLU A 136 3.66 -17.85 -8.07
N MET A 137 2.37 -17.50 -8.08
CA MET A 137 1.56 -17.41 -6.87
C MET A 137 1.37 -18.76 -6.17
N GLU A 138 1.35 -19.87 -6.90
CA GLU A 138 1.30 -21.21 -6.31
C GLU A 138 2.61 -21.56 -5.58
N GLU A 139 3.77 -21.22 -6.16
CA GLU A 139 5.07 -21.36 -5.50
C GLU A 139 5.15 -20.55 -4.19
N GLU A 140 4.71 -19.29 -4.25
CA GLU A 140 4.68 -18.40 -3.08
C GLU A 140 3.73 -18.94 -1.98
N PHE A 141 2.58 -19.47 -2.36
CA PHE A 141 1.63 -20.10 -1.44
C PHE A 141 2.25 -21.28 -0.71
N GLU A 142 2.92 -22.20 -1.43
CA GLU A 142 3.55 -23.36 -0.83
C GLU A 142 4.67 -22.96 0.14
N LEU A 143 5.45 -21.93 -0.21
CA LEU A 143 6.44 -21.35 0.70
C LEU A 143 5.78 -20.84 1.99
N LEU A 144 4.78 -19.97 1.87
CA LEU A 144 4.07 -19.39 3.01
C LEU A 144 3.44 -20.46 3.92
N LYS A 145 2.76 -21.45 3.33
CA LYS A 145 2.12 -22.54 4.07
C LYS A 145 3.15 -23.43 4.76
N SER A 146 4.24 -23.77 4.08
CA SER A 146 5.31 -24.58 4.67
C SER A 146 6.01 -23.88 5.83
N THR A 147 6.14 -22.55 5.76
CA THR A 147 6.74 -21.71 6.79
C THR A 147 5.92 -21.73 8.09
N PHE A 148 4.59 -21.56 8.00
CA PHE A 148 3.73 -21.71 9.19
C PHE A 148 3.75 -23.13 9.77
N ARG A 149 3.73 -24.16 8.91
CA ARG A 149 3.81 -25.56 9.34
C ARG A 149 5.10 -25.86 10.10
N LYS A 150 6.26 -25.40 9.60
CA LYS A 150 7.57 -25.58 10.26
C LYS A 150 7.64 -24.88 11.63
N ALA A 151 6.94 -23.75 11.77
CA ALA A 151 6.82 -23.04 13.04
C ALA A 151 5.81 -23.68 14.02
N GLY A 152 5.24 -24.84 13.68
CA GLY A 152 4.36 -25.61 14.58
C GLY A 152 2.95 -25.03 14.75
N PHE A 153 2.50 -24.17 13.83
CA PHE A 153 1.12 -23.69 13.85
C PHE A 153 0.14 -24.82 13.55
N GLN A 154 -0.89 -24.95 14.38
CA GLN A 154 -1.92 -25.98 14.23
C GLN A 154 -2.67 -25.83 12.91
N GLU A 155 -3.09 -26.96 12.35
CA GLU A 155 -3.81 -26.98 11.07
C GLU A 155 -5.13 -26.20 11.17
N GLU A 156 -5.85 -26.26 12.30
CA GLU A 156 -7.12 -25.53 12.48
C GLU A 156 -6.95 -24.01 12.29
N LEU A 157 -5.88 -23.44 12.83
CA LEU A 157 -5.58 -22.00 12.75
C LEU A 157 -5.15 -21.55 11.34
N THR A 158 -4.77 -22.48 10.47
CA THR A 158 -4.30 -22.21 9.11
C THR A 158 -5.24 -22.77 8.03
N THR A 159 -6.42 -23.27 8.41
CA THR A 159 -7.44 -23.81 7.49
C THR A 159 -7.84 -22.83 6.39
N PHE A 160 -7.90 -21.53 6.70
CA PHE A 160 -8.20 -20.48 5.72
C PHE A 160 -7.11 -20.35 4.63
N LEU A 161 -5.86 -20.70 4.96
CA LEU A 161 -4.69 -20.55 4.10
C LEU A 161 -4.68 -21.66 3.03
N THR A 162 -5.58 -21.52 2.09
CA THR A 162 -5.69 -22.35 0.89
C THR A 162 -5.00 -21.65 -0.29
N LYS A 163 -4.65 -22.44 -1.31
CA LYS A 163 -4.09 -21.92 -2.57
C LYS A 163 -5.00 -20.86 -3.20
N GLN A 164 -6.31 -21.14 -3.20
CA GLN A 164 -7.32 -20.22 -3.72
C GLN A 164 -7.38 -18.93 -2.92
N TRP A 165 -7.31 -19.01 -1.58
CA TRP A 165 -7.29 -17.82 -0.72
C TRP A 165 -6.06 -16.95 -1.03
N TYR A 166 -4.87 -17.56 -1.11
CA TYR A 166 -3.63 -16.83 -1.39
C TYR A 166 -3.70 -16.09 -2.73
N ILE A 167 -4.09 -16.80 -3.80
CA ILE A 167 -4.25 -16.21 -5.14
C ILE A 167 -5.28 -15.08 -5.13
N ASN A 168 -6.44 -15.29 -4.48
CA ASN A 168 -7.52 -14.31 -4.41
C ASN A 168 -7.11 -13.02 -3.68
N ILE A 169 -6.40 -13.16 -2.55
CA ILE A 169 -5.90 -12.02 -1.79
C ILE A 169 -4.84 -11.28 -2.58
N LEU A 170 -3.86 -12.00 -3.14
CA LEU A 170 -2.76 -11.37 -3.86
C LEU A 170 -3.25 -10.65 -5.12
N ALA A 171 -4.22 -11.24 -5.85
CA ALA A 171 -4.89 -10.58 -6.98
C ALA A 171 -5.52 -9.24 -6.57
N ARG A 172 -6.17 -9.17 -5.41
CA ARG A 172 -6.78 -7.93 -4.89
C ARG A 172 -5.73 -6.92 -4.45
N ILE A 173 -4.72 -7.35 -3.69
CA ILE A 173 -3.63 -6.47 -3.26
C ILE A 173 -2.94 -5.84 -4.47
N ARG A 174 -2.72 -6.58 -5.56
CA ARG A 174 -2.00 -6.09 -6.74
C ARG A 174 -2.58 -4.82 -7.37
N VAL A 175 -3.90 -4.69 -7.42
CA VAL A 175 -4.59 -3.55 -8.04
C VAL A 175 -5.15 -2.54 -7.03
N ASN A 176 -5.17 -2.87 -5.74
CA ASN A 176 -5.72 -2.01 -4.69
C ASN A 176 -4.68 -1.49 -3.68
N ALA A 177 -3.42 -1.93 -3.76
CA ALA A 177 -2.38 -1.47 -2.85
C ALA A 177 -1.85 -0.09 -3.28
N PHE A 178 -1.75 0.79 -2.29
CA PHE A 178 -1.17 2.11 -2.42
C PHE A 178 0.25 2.11 -1.87
N ARG A 179 1.18 2.68 -2.63
CA ARG A 179 2.51 3.03 -2.15
C ARG A 179 2.38 4.28 -1.29
N ILE A 180 2.88 4.23 -0.06
CA ILE A 180 2.78 5.32 0.90
C ILE A 180 4.08 6.11 0.86
N GLU A 181 3.96 7.38 0.46
CA GLU A 181 5.05 8.34 0.49
C GLU A 181 4.66 9.46 1.45
N LEU A 182 5.44 9.65 2.51
CA LEU A 182 5.16 10.69 3.49
C LEU A 182 5.69 12.03 2.99
N VAL A 183 4.85 13.05 3.04
CA VAL A 183 5.26 14.42 2.71
C VAL A 183 6.14 14.96 3.84
N ALA A 184 7.23 15.65 3.51
CA ALA A 184 8.01 16.40 4.49
C ALA A 184 7.11 17.42 5.20
N SER A 185 7.40 17.70 6.47
CA SER A 185 6.51 18.27 7.50
C SER A 185 5.87 19.67 7.24
N SER A 186 5.84 20.21 6.03
CA SER A 186 5.18 21.49 5.71
C SER A 186 4.36 21.46 4.40
N TYR A 187 3.30 22.27 4.36
CA TYR A 187 2.37 22.35 3.20
C TYR A 187 2.99 23.07 2.00
N GLU A 188 3.98 23.94 2.24
CA GLU A 188 4.74 24.65 1.20
C GLU A 188 5.66 23.71 0.41
N ASP A 189 6.09 22.59 1.03
CA ASP A 189 6.94 21.60 0.40
C ASP A 189 6.19 20.74 -0.64
N LEU A 190 4.85 20.76 -0.67
CA LEU A 190 4.05 20.02 -1.66
C LEU A 190 4.26 20.53 -3.09
N LEU A 191 4.46 21.85 -3.25
CA LEU A 191 4.77 22.46 -4.55
C LEU A 191 6.20 22.11 -5.00
N SER A 192 7.14 22.02 -4.05
CA SER A 192 8.51 21.56 -4.31
C SER A 192 8.59 20.05 -4.57
N SER A 193 7.62 19.27 -4.08
CA SER A 193 7.61 17.81 -4.23
C SER A 193 7.37 17.33 -5.66
N ALA A 194 6.73 18.16 -6.51
CA ALA A 194 6.65 17.91 -7.96
C ALA A 194 8.05 17.89 -8.63
N VAL A 195 9.05 18.51 -7.98
CA VAL A 195 10.46 18.57 -8.43
C VAL A 195 11.31 17.47 -7.75
N ALA A 196 10.86 16.94 -6.61
CA ALA A 196 11.63 16.00 -5.78
C ALA A 196 11.47 14.51 -6.18
N SER A 197 10.84 14.22 -7.32
CA SER A 197 10.69 12.88 -7.91
C SER A 197 12.04 12.17 -8.22
N VAL A 198 13.18 12.76 -7.87
CA VAL A 198 14.53 12.26 -8.11
C VAL A 198 15.23 11.75 -6.82
N THR A 199 14.61 11.83 -5.64
CA THR A 199 15.19 11.26 -4.41
C THR A 199 14.43 10.02 -3.92
N CYS A 200 15.01 8.85 -4.18
CA CYS A 200 14.58 7.57 -3.64
C CYS A 200 14.79 7.50 -2.12
N ASP A 201 13.88 8.05 -1.31
CA ASP A 201 13.76 7.68 0.13
C ASP A 201 12.42 8.06 0.80
N ALA A 202 11.43 8.59 0.06
CA ALA A 202 10.15 9.02 0.63
C ALA A 202 9.17 7.88 0.98
N SER A 203 9.30 6.71 0.33
CA SER A 203 8.40 5.56 0.48
C SER A 203 8.59 4.86 1.83
N VAL A 204 7.52 4.75 2.60
CA VAL A 204 7.53 4.13 3.95
C VAL A 204 6.78 2.80 4.02
N GLY A 205 6.16 2.35 2.93
CA GLY A 205 5.45 1.07 2.87
C GLY A 205 4.33 1.01 1.84
N ASN A 206 3.57 -0.09 1.88
CA ASN A 206 2.35 -0.25 1.09
C ASN A 206 1.17 -0.54 2.01
N ALA A 207 -0.03 -0.11 1.62
CA ALA A 207 -1.26 -0.39 2.36
C ALA A 207 -2.45 -0.53 1.42
N VAL A 208 -3.47 -1.25 1.87
CA VAL A 208 -4.78 -1.31 1.18
C VAL A 208 -5.76 -0.48 1.99
N TYR A 209 -6.51 0.38 1.29
CA TYR A 209 -7.51 1.26 1.90
C TYR A 209 -8.87 1.00 1.26
N MET A 210 -9.81 0.45 2.03
CA MET A 210 -11.11 0.02 1.47
C MET A 210 -11.80 1.12 0.67
N LEU A 211 -11.99 2.31 1.24
CA LEU A 211 -12.70 3.40 0.55
C LEU A 211 -11.89 3.99 -0.63
N PRO A 212 -10.60 4.37 -0.47
CA PRO A 212 -9.79 4.82 -1.60
C PRO A 212 -9.67 3.82 -2.76
N SER A 213 -9.74 2.53 -2.51
CA SER A 213 -9.73 1.49 -3.55
C SER A 213 -10.96 1.52 -4.48
N PHE A 214 -12.01 2.28 -4.15
CA PHE A 214 -13.17 2.48 -5.04
C PHE A 214 -13.07 3.72 -5.93
N TYR A 215 -12.08 4.60 -5.76
CA TYR A 215 -11.92 5.75 -6.64
C TYR A 215 -11.35 5.33 -7.97
N ASN A 216 -12.05 5.63 -9.06
CA ASN A 216 -11.59 5.34 -10.41
C ASN A 216 -10.41 6.24 -10.83
N HIS A 217 -9.73 5.79 -11.88
CA HIS A 217 -8.60 6.48 -12.47
C HIS A 217 -9.00 7.65 -13.36
N ASP A 218 -8.24 8.73 -13.29
CA ASP A 218 -8.11 9.73 -14.36
C ASP A 218 -6.64 10.17 -14.52
N CYS A 219 -6.19 10.49 -15.75
CA CYS A 219 -4.87 11.07 -15.97
C CYS A 219 -4.83 12.57 -15.64
N ASP A 220 -6.00 13.21 -15.49
CA ASP A 220 -6.18 14.56 -14.94
C ASP A 220 -7.21 14.53 -13.81
N PRO A 221 -6.86 13.97 -12.64
CA PRO A 221 -7.82 13.72 -11.58
C PRO A 221 -8.33 15.01 -10.92
N ASN A 222 -9.53 14.95 -10.35
CA ASN A 222 -10.05 16.03 -9.50
C ASN A 222 -9.66 15.89 -8.02
N THR A 223 -9.07 14.74 -7.63
CA THR A 223 -8.62 14.49 -6.27
C THR A 223 -7.27 13.77 -6.20
N HIS A 224 -6.59 13.89 -5.06
CA HIS A 224 -5.32 13.23 -4.78
C HIS A 224 -5.27 12.70 -3.34
N ILE A 225 -4.59 11.56 -3.16
CA ILE A 225 -4.37 10.94 -1.85
C ILE A 225 -3.02 11.41 -1.31
N VAL A 226 -3.00 11.93 -0.09
CA VAL A 226 -1.78 12.39 0.59
C VAL A 226 -1.61 11.70 1.95
N TRP A 227 -0.36 11.43 2.31
CA TRP A 227 0.03 10.91 3.62
C TRP A 227 0.97 11.90 4.30
N LEU A 228 0.51 12.50 5.40
CA LEU A 228 1.29 13.56 6.06
C LEU A 228 2.33 12.97 7.02
N GLU A 229 1.86 12.30 8.08
CA GLU A 229 2.76 11.85 9.15
C GLU A 229 2.91 10.34 9.24
N ASN A 230 1.95 9.61 8.68
CA ASN A 230 1.80 8.18 8.84
C ASN A 230 0.98 7.64 7.67
N ALA A 231 0.71 6.34 7.66
CA ALA A 231 -0.12 5.73 6.62
C ALA A 231 -1.63 5.99 6.79
N ASP A 232 -2.07 7.08 7.44
CA ASP A 232 -3.45 7.55 7.30
C ASP A 232 -3.55 8.43 6.06
N ALA A 233 -4.29 7.96 5.07
CA ALA A 233 -4.55 8.67 3.84
C ALA A 233 -5.49 9.86 4.08
N LYS A 234 -5.26 10.96 3.37
CA LYS A 234 -6.21 12.05 3.24
C LYS A 234 -6.51 12.25 1.76
N LEU A 235 -7.78 12.37 1.41
CA LEU A 235 -8.17 12.79 0.06
C LEU A 235 -8.29 14.31 0.04
N LYS A 236 -7.66 14.91 -0.96
CA LYS A 236 -7.66 16.36 -1.21
C LYS A 236 -8.20 16.61 -2.60
N THR A 237 -9.03 17.64 -2.73
CA THR A 237 -9.47 18.13 -4.03
C THR A 237 -8.34 18.92 -4.69
N LEU A 238 -8.15 18.72 -5.98
CA LEU A 238 -7.17 19.47 -6.80
C LEU A 238 -7.79 20.70 -7.46
N ARG A 239 -9.12 20.72 -7.57
CA ARG A 239 -9.95 21.82 -8.05
C ARG A 239 -11.30 21.78 -7.34
N ASP A 240 -12.15 22.76 -7.65
CA ASP A 240 -13.55 22.69 -7.26
C ASP A 240 -14.24 21.48 -7.93
N ILE A 241 -15.15 20.86 -7.18
CA ILE A 241 -15.86 19.63 -7.57
C ILE A 241 -17.35 19.93 -7.49
N ASP A 242 -18.04 19.70 -8.60
CA ASP A 242 -19.48 19.91 -8.71
C ASP A 242 -20.26 18.77 -8.03
N GLU A 243 -21.50 19.07 -7.62
CA GLU A 243 -22.37 18.04 -7.07
C GLU A 243 -22.67 16.95 -8.11
N GLY A 244 -22.51 15.69 -7.71
CA GLY A 244 -22.67 14.53 -8.60
C GLY A 244 -21.44 14.23 -9.47
N GLU A 245 -20.40 15.05 -9.44
CA GLU A 245 -19.15 14.76 -10.12
C GLU A 245 -18.43 13.57 -9.44
N GLU A 246 -17.99 12.61 -10.24
CA GLU A 246 -17.24 11.45 -9.75
C GLU A 246 -15.86 11.85 -9.23
N LEU A 247 -15.52 11.42 -8.00
CA LEU A 247 -14.17 11.60 -7.47
C LEU A 247 -13.21 10.61 -8.12
N ARG A 248 -12.17 11.12 -8.77
CA ARG A 248 -11.15 10.31 -9.44
C ARG A 248 -9.77 10.65 -8.94
N ILE A 249 -8.91 9.65 -8.89
CA ILE A 249 -7.50 9.77 -8.51
C ILE A 249 -6.59 9.33 -9.67
N CYS A 250 -5.31 9.68 -9.63
CA CYS A 250 -4.35 9.12 -10.57
C CYS A 250 -3.70 7.86 -10.00
N TYR A 251 -3.51 6.84 -10.83
CA TYR A 251 -2.90 5.55 -10.43
C TYR A 251 -1.43 5.46 -10.83
N ILE A 252 -1.00 6.30 -11.76
CA ILE A 252 0.26 6.18 -12.51
C ILE A 252 0.95 7.54 -12.58
N ASP A 253 2.21 7.54 -13.02
CA ASP A 253 2.91 8.76 -13.39
C ASP A 253 2.38 9.29 -14.72
N THR A 254 1.91 10.53 -14.74
CA THR A 254 1.32 11.17 -15.92
C THR A 254 2.30 12.03 -16.71
N SER A 255 3.58 12.04 -16.34
CA SER A 255 4.67 12.62 -17.15
C SER A 255 5.00 11.75 -18.38
N MET A 256 4.51 10.50 -18.39
CA MET A 256 4.67 9.54 -19.47
C MET A 256 3.75 9.83 -20.65
N ASP A 257 4.16 9.44 -21.86
CA ASP A 257 3.34 9.56 -23.06
C ASP A 257 2.09 8.66 -23.01
N VAL A 258 1.09 9.01 -23.82
CA VAL A 258 -0.22 8.33 -23.85
C VAL A 258 -0.12 6.82 -24.05
N ASN A 259 0.80 6.33 -24.89
CA ASN A 259 0.93 4.88 -25.14
C ASN A 259 1.48 4.17 -23.91
N ALA A 260 2.49 4.76 -23.27
CA ALA A 260 3.07 4.22 -22.07
C ALA A 260 2.06 4.21 -20.90
N ARG A 261 1.27 5.27 -20.74
CA ARG A 261 0.17 5.32 -19.76
C ARG A 261 -0.88 4.22 -20.02
N GLN A 262 -1.37 4.10 -21.26
CA GLN A 262 -2.36 3.08 -21.64
C GLN A 262 -1.84 1.66 -21.41
N LYS A 263 -0.56 1.42 -21.73
CA LYS A 263 0.08 0.12 -21.49
C LYS A 263 0.06 -0.25 -20.02
N ILE A 264 0.48 0.66 -19.13
CA ILE A 264 0.48 0.41 -17.67
C ILE A 264 -0.94 0.15 -17.16
N LEU A 265 -1.93 0.92 -17.60
CA LEU A 265 -3.32 0.76 -17.15
C LEU A 265 -3.93 -0.55 -17.67
N THR A 266 -3.62 -0.93 -18.91
CA THR A 266 -4.13 -2.17 -19.50
C THR A 266 -3.46 -3.40 -18.87
N GLU A 267 -2.13 -3.42 -18.80
CA GLU A 267 -1.38 -4.57 -18.28
C GLU A 267 -1.45 -4.67 -16.74
N GLY A 268 -1.46 -3.54 -16.04
CA GLY A 268 -1.44 -3.47 -14.59
C GLY A 268 -2.81 -3.50 -13.93
N PHE A 269 -3.82 -2.89 -14.56
CA PHE A 269 -5.16 -2.70 -13.98
C PHE A 269 -6.30 -3.30 -14.84
N GLY A 270 -6.01 -3.77 -16.06
CA GLY A 270 -7.00 -4.44 -16.90
C GLY A 270 -7.98 -3.50 -17.61
N PHE A 271 -7.67 -2.20 -17.77
CA PHE A 271 -8.55 -1.25 -18.46
C PHE A 271 -7.79 -0.25 -19.34
N GLN A 272 -8.50 0.31 -20.33
CA GLN A 272 -8.02 1.42 -21.15
C GLN A 272 -8.62 2.74 -20.65
N CYS A 273 -7.78 3.75 -20.41
CA CYS A 273 -8.24 5.06 -19.97
C CYS A 273 -8.90 5.82 -21.12
N ARG A 274 -10.03 6.48 -20.85
CA ARG A 274 -10.75 7.32 -21.82
C ARG A 274 -10.91 8.75 -21.31
N CYS A 275 -10.03 9.19 -20.41
CA CYS A 275 -10.01 10.58 -19.96
C CYS A 275 -9.61 11.53 -21.11
N GLN A 276 -9.83 12.83 -20.91
CA GLN A 276 -9.58 13.83 -21.93
C GLN A 276 -8.13 13.84 -22.43
N ARG A 277 -7.15 13.74 -21.52
CA ARG A 277 -5.71 13.67 -21.89
C ARG A 277 -5.41 12.49 -22.81
N CYS A 278 -5.94 11.31 -22.48
CA CYS A 278 -5.78 10.12 -23.32
C CYS A 278 -6.50 10.23 -24.67
N LEU A 279 -7.66 10.89 -24.73
CA LEU A 279 -8.40 11.10 -25.98
C LEU A 279 -7.74 12.15 -26.88
N SER A 280 -7.09 13.17 -26.31
CA SER A 280 -6.35 14.19 -27.06
C SER A 280 -4.95 13.75 -27.49
N GLY A 281 -4.45 12.63 -26.97
CA GLY A 281 -3.10 12.13 -27.27
C GLY A 281 -1.97 12.89 -26.56
N ASP A 282 -2.30 13.66 -25.51
CA ASP A 282 -1.34 14.29 -24.58
C ASP A 282 -0.81 13.22 -23.62
#